data_AF-A0A970KND3-F1
#
_entry.id   AF-A0A970KND3-F1
#
_cell.length_a   1.000
_cell.length_b   1.000
_cell.length_c   1.000
_cell.angle_alpha   90.00
_cell.angle_beta   90.00
_cell.angle_gamma   90.00
#
_symmetry.space_group_name_H-M   'P 1'
#
loop_
_entity.id
_entity.type
_entity.pdbx_description
1 polymer ?
#
loop_
_entity_poly.entity_id
_entity_poly.type
_entity_poly.pdbx_seq_one_letter_code
_entity_poly.pdbx_strand_id
1 'polypeptide(L)'
;PGTLMCKMISTIPGVFPQPKRRFYLKEENDQIVFYDADFEDPFGEITCDKEDVVSFGEYVNYAKRVPNPGGGKIRPESIIVELKDDNYNLFFEFKNDEYDDIRKIFGSRKAI
;
A
#
# COMPACT_ATOMS: atom_id res chain seq x y z
N PRO A 1 -17.83 -6.74 -2.98
CA PRO A 1 -16.71 -6.27 -2.13
C PRO A 1 -15.85 -5.31 -2.96
N GLY A 2 -15.82 -4.04 -2.58
CA GLY A 2 -15.30 -2.96 -3.41
C GLY A 2 -13.78 -3.00 -3.51
N THR A 3 -13.26 -2.91 -4.72
CA THR A 3 -11.85 -2.65 -4.99
C THR A 3 -11.42 -1.36 -4.29
N LEU A 4 -10.48 -1.44 -3.35
CA LEU A 4 -9.95 -0.26 -2.66
C LEU A 4 -8.88 0.39 -3.54
N MET A 5 -8.80 1.72 -3.57
CA MET A 5 -7.80 2.42 -4.38
C MET A 5 -6.73 3.00 -3.48
N CYS A 6 -5.47 2.77 -3.82
CA CYS A 6 -4.33 3.27 -3.06
C CYS A 6 -3.28 3.89 -3.98
N LYS A 7 -2.29 4.51 -3.35
CA LYS A 7 -1.12 5.05 -4.04
C LYS A 7 0.14 4.48 -3.43
N MET A 8 0.99 3.85 -4.24
CA MET A 8 2.31 3.47 -3.76
C MET A 8 3.16 4.72 -3.60
N ILE A 9 3.57 5.03 -2.37
CA ILE A 9 4.38 6.21 -2.04
C ILE A 9 5.88 5.90 -1.98
N SER A 10 6.24 4.61 -1.93
CA SER A 10 7.59 4.10 -2.20
C SER A 10 7.93 4.15 -3.70
N THR A 11 9.22 4.03 -4.01
CA THR A 11 9.70 3.81 -5.38
C THR A 11 10.50 2.52 -5.44
N ILE A 12 10.41 1.81 -6.56
CA ILE A 12 11.25 0.66 -6.88
C ILE A 12 12.09 1.04 -8.11
N PRO A 13 13.41 1.26 -7.98
CA PRO A 13 14.26 1.61 -9.12
C PRO A 13 14.11 0.60 -10.27
N GLY A 14 13.86 1.09 -11.48
CA GLY A 14 13.72 0.26 -12.69
C GLY A 14 12.32 -0.34 -12.91
N VAL A 15 11.49 -0.50 -11.88
CA VAL A 15 10.13 -1.07 -11.99
C VAL A 15 9.06 0.02 -11.78
N PHE A 16 9.11 0.67 -10.62
CA PHE A 16 8.23 1.77 -10.25
C PHE A 16 9.08 3.00 -9.88
N PRO A 17 9.69 3.67 -10.88
CA PRO A 17 10.63 4.76 -10.64
C PRO A 17 9.95 6.04 -10.13
N GLN A 18 8.61 6.13 -10.25
CA GLN A 18 7.84 7.29 -9.84
C GLN A 18 6.96 6.96 -8.63
N PRO A 19 6.94 7.83 -7.61
CA PRO A 19 6.07 7.69 -6.45
C PRO A 19 4.63 8.13 -6.78
N LYS A 20 3.70 7.80 -5.89
CA LYS A 20 2.24 8.05 -6.01
C LYS A 20 1.57 7.43 -7.23
N ARG A 21 2.12 6.32 -7.71
CA ARG A 21 1.45 5.50 -8.70
C ARG A 21 0.18 4.93 -8.10
N ARG A 22 -0.92 4.99 -8.85
CA ARG A 22 -2.24 4.50 -8.42
C ARG A 22 -2.28 2.99 -8.57
N PHE A 23 -2.79 2.33 -7.54
CA PHE A 23 -3.07 0.91 -7.53
C PHE A 23 -4.47 0.67 -6.99
N TYR A 24 -4.95 -0.52 -7.24
CA TYR A 24 -6.19 -1.07 -6.75
C TYR A 24 -5.85 -2.32 -5.95
N LEU A 25 -6.43 -2.42 -4.76
CA LEU A 25 -6.27 -3.56 -3.88
C LEU A 25 -7.46 -4.51 -4.08
N LYS A 26 -7.15 -5.78 -4.35
CA LYS A 26 -8.10 -6.90 -4.33
C LYS A 26 -7.48 -8.08 -3.56
N GLU A 27 -8.36 -8.98 -3.13
CA GLU A 27 -7.97 -10.25 -2.53
C GLU A 27 -8.28 -11.37 -3.52
N GLU A 28 -7.28 -12.19 -3.87
CA GLU A 28 -7.41 -13.33 -4.79
C GLU A 28 -6.67 -14.53 -4.22
N ASN A 29 -7.35 -15.68 -4.07
CA ASN A 29 -6.75 -16.94 -3.61
C ASN A 29 -5.92 -16.81 -2.32
N ASP A 30 -6.46 -16.11 -1.31
CA ASP A 30 -5.79 -15.76 -0.04
C ASP A 30 -4.57 -14.82 -0.16
N GLN A 31 -4.28 -14.32 -1.35
CA GLN A 31 -3.24 -13.33 -1.62
C GLN A 31 -3.81 -11.92 -1.74
N ILE A 32 -2.95 -10.95 -1.44
CA ILE A 32 -3.19 -9.52 -1.57
C ILE A 32 -2.57 -9.07 -2.88
N VAL A 33 -3.39 -8.54 -3.79
CA VAL A 33 -2.93 -8.07 -5.10
C VAL A 33 -3.17 -6.56 -5.20
N PHE A 34 -2.08 -5.82 -5.39
CA PHE A 34 -2.11 -4.41 -5.77
C PHE A 34 -1.88 -4.33 -7.28
N TYR A 35 -2.89 -3.89 -8.04
CA TYR A 35 -2.82 -3.82 -9.50
C TYR A 35 -3.10 -2.42 -10.03
N ASP A 36 -2.42 -2.01 -11.09
CA ASP A 36 -2.66 -0.77 -11.81
C ASP A 36 -3.69 -1.05 -12.92
N ALA A 37 -4.90 -0.50 -12.80
CA ALA A 37 -5.96 -0.79 -13.78
C ALA A 37 -5.67 -0.23 -15.19
N ASP A 38 -4.75 0.73 -15.31
CA ASP A 38 -4.37 1.34 -16.58
C ASP A 38 -3.16 0.62 -17.23
N PHE A 39 -2.53 -0.34 -16.54
CA PHE A 39 -1.36 -1.08 -17.02
C PHE A 39 -1.50 -2.59 -16.76
N GLU A 40 -1.61 -3.38 -17.82
CA GLU A 40 -1.66 -4.85 -17.72
C GLU A 40 -0.29 -5.49 -17.44
N ASP A 41 -0.35 -6.71 -16.90
CA ASP A 41 0.72 -7.67 -16.58
C ASP A 41 1.82 -7.72 -17.68
N PRO A 42 3.14 -7.72 -17.37
CA PRO A 42 3.78 -8.05 -16.08
C PRO A 42 4.19 -6.86 -15.20
N PHE A 43 3.91 -5.61 -15.59
CA PHE A 43 4.44 -4.42 -14.91
C PHE A 43 3.41 -3.67 -14.06
N GLY A 44 2.20 -4.21 -13.94
CA GLY A 44 1.07 -3.57 -13.27
C GLY A 44 0.73 -4.14 -11.90
N GLU A 45 1.28 -5.29 -11.49
CA GLU A 45 0.80 -6.02 -10.32
C GLU A 45 1.90 -6.28 -9.28
N ILE A 46 1.53 -6.15 -8.01
CA ILE A 46 2.33 -6.55 -6.83
C ILE A 46 1.46 -7.53 -6.06
N THR A 47 1.88 -8.79 -6.03
CA THR A 47 1.22 -9.86 -5.28
C THR A 47 2.03 -10.19 -4.05
N CYS A 48 1.39 -10.23 -2.89
CA CYS A 48 2.01 -10.63 -1.64
C CYS A 48 1.04 -11.45 -0.78
N ASP A 49 1.58 -12.17 0.18
CA ASP A 49 0.74 -12.84 1.17
C ASP A 49 0.24 -11.80 2.18
N LYS A 50 -0.91 -12.07 2.81
CA LYS A 50 -1.39 -11.26 3.95
C LYS A 50 -0.34 -11.17 5.05
N GLU A 51 0.56 -12.14 5.12
CA GLU A 51 1.59 -12.20 6.13
C GLU A 51 2.74 -11.21 5.93
N ASP A 52 2.90 -10.69 4.72
CA ASP A 52 3.95 -9.73 4.36
C ASP A 52 3.58 -8.30 4.77
N VAL A 53 2.31 -8.08 5.13
CA VAL A 53 1.80 -6.82 5.68
C VAL A 53 2.36 -6.65 7.09
N VAL A 54 3.34 -5.78 7.26
CA VAL A 54 4.01 -5.58 8.56
C VAL A 54 3.13 -4.79 9.51
N SER A 55 2.54 -3.70 9.03
CA SER A 55 1.74 -2.79 9.84
C SER A 55 0.86 -1.89 8.98
N PHE A 56 -0.19 -1.32 9.57
CA PHE A 56 -0.97 -0.26 8.95
C PHE A 56 -1.39 0.82 9.96
N GLY A 57 -1.78 2.01 9.52
CA GLY A 57 -2.31 3.06 10.39
C GLY A 57 -2.13 4.48 9.85
N GLU A 58 -2.47 5.49 10.64
CA GLU A 58 -2.50 6.88 10.17
C GLU A 58 -1.09 7.44 9.90
N TYR A 59 -0.93 8.19 8.80
CA TYR A 59 0.37 8.73 8.40
C TYR A 59 1.07 9.55 9.48
N VAL A 60 0.31 10.28 10.32
CA VAL A 60 0.86 11.04 11.46
C VAL A 60 1.67 10.16 12.42
N ASN A 61 1.31 8.88 12.56
CA ASN A 61 2.03 7.90 13.37
C ASN A 61 3.14 7.16 12.58
N TYR A 62 3.09 7.22 11.25
CA TYR A 62 4.04 6.57 10.32
C TYR A 62 5.13 7.49 9.76
N ALA A 63 5.04 8.80 9.95
CA ALA A 63 5.92 9.76 9.27
C ALA A 63 7.43 9.51 9.45
N LYS A 64 7.84 8.88 10.57
CA LYS A 64 9.25 8.50 10.81
C LYS A 64 9.67 7.20 10.11
N ARG A 65 8.71 6.34 9.77
CA ARG A 65 8.93 5.02 9.13
C ARG A 65 8.90 5.07 7.61
N VAL A 66 8.31 6.11 7.03
CA VAL A 66 8.28 6.34 5.58
C VAL A 66 9.43 7.27 5.21
N PRO A 67 10.63 6.75 4.89
CA PRO A 67 11.74 7.61 4.48
C PRO A 67 11.42 8.24 3.13
N ASN A 68 11.37 9.57 3.09
CA ASN A 68 11.19 10.36 1.86
C ASN A 68 9.96 9.92 1.02
N PRO A 69 8.73 10.15 1.51
CA PRO A 69 7.54 9.91 0.71
C PRO A 69 7.63 10.72 -0.58
N GLY A 70 7.74 10.02 -1.71
CA GLY A 70 7.84 10.68 -3.00
C GLY A 70 6.48 11.25 -3.44
N GLY A 71 6.49 12.18 -4.40
CA GLY A 71 5.26 12.61 -5.09
C GLY A 71 4.42 13.65 -4.34
N GLY A 72 5.00 14.37 -3.37
CA GLY A 72 4.36 15.50 -2.70
C GLY A 72 3.67 15.15 -1.38
N LYS A 73 2.99 16.13 -0.77
CA LYS A 73 2.46 16.01 0.61
C LYS A 73 1.46 14.85 0.76
N ILE A 74 1.65 14.04 1.81
CA ILE A 74 0.69 13.03 2.29
C ILE A 74 -0.13 13.66 3.40
N ARG A 75 -1.44 13.37 3.45
CA ARG A 75 -2.29 13.93 4.50
C ARG A 75 -2.04 13.19 5.83
N PRO A 76 -2.02 13.89 6.98
CA PRO A 76 -1.79 13.25 8.29
C PRO A 76 -2.74 12.09 8.59
N GLU A 77 -3.99 12.19 8.15
CA GLU A 77 -5.05 11.21 8.34
C GLU A 77 -5.08 10.08 7.29
N SER A 78 -4.24 10.14 6.25
CA SER A 78 -4.14 9.07 5.26
C SER A 78 -3.72 7.76 5.94
N ILE A 79 -4.31 6.63 5.54
CA ILE A 79 -3.92 5.32 6.08
C ILE A 79 -2.74 4.79 5.27
N ILE A 80 -1.67 4.43 5.95
CA ILE A 80 -0.48 3.82 5.37
C ILE A 80 -0.53 2.33 5.64
N VAL A 81 -0.30 1.53 4.61
CA VAL A 81 -0.03 0.09 4.73
C VAL A 81 1.44 -0.13 4.37
N GLU A 82 2.17 -0.78 5.28
CA GLU A 82 3.56 -1.19 5.10
C GLU A 82 3.61 -2.68 4.73
N LEU A 83 4.17 -2.96 3.56
CA LEU A 83 4.53 -4.30 3.12
C LEU A 83 6.04 -4.46 3.16
N LYS A 84 6.50 -5.64 3.57
CA LYS A 84 7.90 -6.02 3.44
C LYS A 84 8.04 -7.03 2.32
N ASP A 85 8.75 -6.62 1.28
CA ASP A 85 9.24 -7.50 0.23
C ASP A 85 10.71 -7.86 0.54
N ASP A 86 11.23 -8.93 -0.07
CA ASP A 86 12.60 -9.43 0.15
C ASP A 86 13.66 -8.35 -0.07
N ASN A 87 13.38 -7.39 -0.94
CA ASN A 87 14.32 -6.36 -1.37
C ASN A 87 13.92 -4.94 -0.95
N TYR A 88 12.66 -4.69 -0.61
CA TYR A 88 12.12 -3.33 -0.43
C TYR A 88 11.05 -3.27 0.68
N ASN A 89 10.98 -2.13 1.38
CA ASN A 89 9.81 -1.77 2.18
C ASN A 89 8.87 -0.92 1.32
N LEU A 90 7.68 -1.45 1.05
CA LEU A 90 6.69 -0.80 0.21
C LEU A 90 5.62 -0.16 1.08
N PHE A 91 5.28 1.08 0.76
CA PHE A 91 4.27 1.84 1.48
C PHE A 91 3.15 2.25 0.52
N PHE A 92 1.91 2.02 0.94
CA PHE A 92 0.71 2.36 0.19
C PHE A 92 -0.17 3.32 0.99
N GLU A 93 -0.51 4.45 0.37
CA GLU A 93 -1.42 5.47 0.90
C GLU A 93 -2.86 5.18 0.46
N PHE A 94 -3.75 5.05 1.44
CA PHE A 94 -5.20 4.93 1.29
C PHE A 94 -5.89 6.15 1.90
N LYS A 95 -7.17 6.34 1.55
CA LYS A 95 -7.98 7.38 2.18
C LYS A 95 -8.41 6.96 3.59
N ASN A 96 -8.67 7.95 4.44
CA ASN A 96 -9.06 7.72 5.84
C ASN A 96 -10.39 6.95 5.98
N ASP A 97 -11.36 7.20 5.09
CA ASP A 97 -12.66 6.54 5.08
C ASP A 97 -12.59 5.04 4.72
N GLU A 98 -11.43 4.54 4.28
CA GLU A 98 -11.19 3.13 3.96
C GLU A 98 -10.62 2.34 5.15
N TYR A 99 -10.41 2.97 6.31
CA TYR A 99 -9.74 2.36 7.47
C TYR A 99 -10.40 1.06 7.95
N ASP A 100 -11.73 1.04 8.07
CA ASP A 100 -12.46 -0.15 8.54
C ASP A 100 -12.38 -1.30 7.53
N ASP A 101 -12.30 -1.02 6.24
CA ASP A 101 -12.16 -2.04 5.20
C ASP A 101 -10.73 -2.58 5.15
N ILE A 102 -9.72 -1.71 5.27
CA ILE A 102 -8.31 -2.08 5.46
C ILE A 102 -8.15 -2.98 6.68
N ARG A 103 -8.78 -2.62 7.81
CA ARG A 103 -8.75 -3.42 9.04
C ARG A 103 -9.40 -4.79 8.87
N LYS A 104 -10.46 -4.91 8.06
CA LYS A 104 -11.08 -6.23 7.74
C LYS A 104 -10.15 -7.10 6.90
N ILE A 105 -9.44 -6.50 5.93
CA ILE A 105 -8.54 -7.22 5.02
C ILE A 105 -7.28 -7.69 5.75
N PHE A 106 -6.64 -6.80 6.50
CA PHE A 106 -5.35 -7.07 7.16
C PHE A 106 -5.47 -7.52 8.63
N GLY A 107 -6.69 -7.59 9.17
CA GLY A 107 -7.00 -8.20 10.45
C GLY A 107 -6.30 -7.57 11.66
N SER A 108 -5.75 -8.41 12.54
CA SER A 108 -5.09 -8.05 13.81
C SER A 108 -3.63 -7.61 13.67
N ARG A 109 -3.17 -7.33 12.44
CA ARG A 109 -1.84 -6.75 12.22
C ARG A 109 -1.74 -5.43 12.99
N LYS A 110 -0.53 -5.10 13.45
CA LYS A 110 -0.32 -3.99 14.39
C LYS A 110 -0.80 -2.68 13.75
N ALA A 111 -1.95 -2.19 14.20
CA ALA A 111 -2.39 -0.84 13.94
C ALA A 111 -1.48 0.11 14.73
N ILE A 112 -0.85 1.08 14.05
CA ILE A 112 0.05 2.07 14.64
C ILE A 112 -0.56 3.46 14.53
#